data_AF-A0A183BAK9-F1
#
_entry.id   AF-A0A183BAK9-F1
#
_cell.length_a   1.000
_cell.length_b   1.000
_cell.length_c   1.000
_cell.angle_alpha   90.00
_cell.angle_beta   90.00
_cell.angle_gamma   90.00
#
_symmetry.space_group_name_H-M   'P 1'
#
loop_
_entity.id
_entity.type
_entity.pdbx_description
1 polymer ?
#
loop_
_entity_poly.entity_id
_entity_poly.type
_entity_poly.pdbx_seq_one_letter_code
_entity_poly.pdbx_strand_id
1 'polypeptide(L)'
;MGLCMQTYFKFEGKIYEHLKGTPISGFIAEALMQKLEKKVLPRIMPKLWLRYVEDTFVILKKSKLERTYNIINNIFNDIKFTMEIEKAFLDILIIRTPSGKIGDKGLPQGNTYRSNPKLQK
;
A
#
# COMPACT_ATOMS: atom_id res chain seq x y z
N MET A 1 -18.32 -7.76 17.77
CA MET A 1 -17.43 -7.12 18.77
C MET A 1 -17.30 -5.66 18.40
N GLY A 2 -17.56 -4.74 19.33
CA GLY A 2 -17.47 -3.28 19.09
C GLY A 2 -16.18 -2.70 19.65
N LEU A 3 -15.61 -1.70 18.98
CA LEU A 3 -14.32 -1.11 19.34
C LEU A 3 -14.49 0.39 19.62
N CYS A 4 -14.50 0.81 20.89
CA CYS A 4 -14.56 2.24 21.33
C CYS A 4 -13.29 2.65 22.14
N MET A 5 -12.78 3.87 21.94
CA MET A 5 -11.62 4.51 22.61
C MET A 5 -11.75 6.03 22.44
N GLN A 6 -12.21 6.76 23.46
CA GLN A 6 -12.38 8.21 23.38
C GLN A 6 -11.03 8.96 23.51
N THR A 7 -10.41 9.29 22.38
CA THR A 7 -9.40 10.35 22.23
C THR A 7 -10.08 11.72 22.22
N TYR A 8 -9.29 12.82 22.25
CA TYR A 8 -9.81 14.20 22.22
C TYR A 8 -8.88 15.10 21.39
N PHE A 9 -9.39 16.21 20.83
CA PHE A 9 -8.58 17.27 20.20
C PHE A 9 -9.13 18.68 20.50
N LYS A 10 -8.32 19.73 20.27
CA LYS A 10 -8.68 21.13 20.56
C LYS A 10 -8.55 22.00 19.31
N PHE A 11 -9.58 22.78 18.99
CA PHE A 11 -9.63 23.71 17.86
C PHE A 11 -10.43 24.97 18.26
N GLU A 12 -9.98 26.16 17.85
CA GLU A 12 -10.60 27.46 18.22
C GLU A 12 -10.95 27.59 19.72
N GLY A 13 -10.04 27.11 20.58
CA GLY A 13 -10.23 27.12 22.04
C GLY A 13 -11.15 26.03 22.61
N LYS A 14 -12.02 25.43 21.78
CA LYS A 14 -12.97 24.36 22.15
C LYS A 14 -12.32 22.98 22.10
N ILE A 15 -12.80 22.07 22.94
CA ILE A 15 -12.30 20.69 23.07
C ILE A 15 -13.39 19.72 22.55
N TYR A 16 -12.96 18.70 21.79
CA TYR A 16 -13.79 17.75 21.05
C TYR A 16 -13.38 16.31 21.40
N GLU A 17 -14.34 15.39 21.52
CA GLU A 17 -14.12 13.95 21.76
C GLU A 17 -14.07 13.14 20.44
N HIS A 18 -13.44 11.97 20.45
CA HIS A 18 -13.05 11.21 19.25
C HIS A 18 -13.03 9.69 19.53
N LEU A 19 -14.04 8.92 19.07
CA LEU A 19 -14.40 7.65 19.75
C LEU A 19 -13.68 6.31 19.37
N LYS A 20 -12.61 6.27 18.55
CA LYS A 20 -11.59 5.17 18.63
C LYS A 20 -10.26 5.52 17.94
N GLY A 21 -9.20 5.75 18.71
CA GLY A 21 -7.84 5.96 18.16
C GLY A 21 -7.84 7.22 17.29
N THR A 22 -7.66 7.07 15.97
CA THR A 22 -8.60 7.77 15.09
C THR A 22 -9.17 6.77 14.07
N PRO A 23 -10.50 6.63 13.89
CA PRO A 23 -11.04 5.84 12.77
C PRO A 23 -10.68 6.53 11.44
N ILE A 24 -10.51 7.85 11.52
CA ILE A 24 -10.20 8.77 10.43
C ILE A 24 -8.84 8.46 9.79
N SER A 25 -7.77 8.13 10.54
CA SER A 25 -6.45 7.86 9.94
C SER A 25 -6.47 6.58 9.11
N GLY A 26 -7.06 5.49 9.62
CA GLY A 26 -7.25 4.26 8.87
C GLY A 26 -8.15 4.46 7.64
N PHE A 27 -9.22 5.24 7.79
CA PHE A 27 -10.14 5.58 6.68
C PHE A 27 -9.49 6.50 5.62
N ILE A 28 -8.63 7.44 6.03
CA ILE A 28 -7.85 8.29 5.12
C ILE A 28 -6.81 7.45 4.37
N ALA A 29 -6.09 6.55 5.06
CA ALA A 29 -5.15 5.63 4.42
C ALA A 29 -5.87 4.73 3.40
N GLU A 30 -7.01 4.15 3.78
CA GLU A 30 -7.86 3.35 2.88
C GLU A 30 -8.32 4.15 1.65
N ALA A 31 -8.89 5.35 1.84
CA ALA A 31 -9.36 6.20 0.75
C ALA A 31 -8.22 6.71 -0.16
N LEU A 32 -7.04 7.00 0.42
CA LEU A 32 -5.81 7.35 -0.30
C LEU A 32 -5.36 6.18 -1.18
N MET A 33 -5.31 4.97 -0.62
CA MET A 33 -4.86 3.78 -1.34
C MET A 33 -5.85 3.31 -2.40
N GLN A 34 -7.16 3.38 -2.17
CA GLN A 34 -8.16 3.15 -3.22
C GLN A 34 -8.02 4.17 -4.37
N LYS A 35 -7.73 5.43 -4.06
CA LYS A 35 -7.48 6.50 -5.04
C LYS A 35 -6.14 6.32 -5.78
N LEU A 36 -5.15 5.70 -5.14
CA LEU A 36 -3.91 5.24 -5.77
C LEU A 36 -4.19 4.08 -6.73
N GLU A 37 -4.78 2.99 -6.24
CA GLU A 37 -5.14 1.78 -6.99
C GLU A 37 -5.91 2.12 -8.27
N LYS A 38 -7.00 2.91 -8.16
CA LYS A 38 -7.83 3.33 -9.29
C LYS A 38 -7.07 4.11 -10.36
N LYS A 39 -6.01 4.85 -9.99
CA LYS A 39 -5.15 5.59 -10.93
C LYS A 39 -3.98 4.76 -11.47
N VAL A 40 -3.45 3.82 -10.69
CA VAL A 40 -2.18 3.11 -10.95
C VAL A 40 -2.41 1.78 -11.66
N LEU A 41 -3.38 0.97 -11.23
CA LEU A 41 -3.61 -0.38 -11.77
C LEU A 41 -3.79 -0.40 -13.29
N PRO A 42 -4.59 0.50 -13.92
CA PRO A 42 -4.75 0.53 -15.39
C PRO A 42 -3.46 0.94 -16.13
N ARG A 43 -2.54 1.65 -15.47
CA ARG A 43 -1.30 2.17 -16.07
C ARG A 43 -0.15 1.18 -16.01
N ILE A 44 -0.05 0.42 -14.92
CA ILE A 44 1.07 -0.51 -14.70
C ILE A 44 0.72 -1.95 -15.11
N MET A 45 -0.56 -2.35 -15.00
CA MET A 45 -1.06 -3.70 -15.26
C MET A 45 -0.19 -4.79 -14.60
N PRO A 46 -0.28 -4.95 -13.27
CA PRO A 46 0.55 -5.89 -12.51
C PRO A 46 0.07 -7.34 -12.71
N LYS A 47 0.94 -8.32 -12.45
CA LYS A 47 0.56 -9.75 -12.47
C LYS A 47 -0.17 -10.16 -11.19
N LEU A 48 0.16 -9.51 -10.08
CA LEU A 48 -0.46 -9.64 -8.77
C LEU A 48 -0.35 -8.28 -8.07
N TRP A 49 -1.38 -7.90 -7.34
CA TRP A 49 -1.42 -6.76 -6.43
C TRP A 49 -2.06 -7.24 -5.12
N LEU A 50 -1.36 -7.05 -4.01
CA LEU A 50 -1.85 -7.29 -2.66
C LEU A 50 -1.70 -5.98 -1.86
N ARG A 51 -2.60 -5.72 -0.91
CA ARG A 51 -2.55 -4.56 -0.03
C ARG A 51 -2.92 -4.93 1.39
N TYR A 52 -2.27 -4.27 2.34
CA TYR A 52 -2.63 -4.29 3.76
C TYR A 52 -2.58 -2.86 4.31
N VAL A 53 -3.76 -2.27 4.52
CA VAL A 53 -3.93 -0.85 4.88
C VAL A 53 -3.19 0.07 3.90
N GLU A 54 -1.99 0.53 4.26
CA GLU A 54 -1.14 1.45 3.49
C GLU A 54 0.02 0.76 2.76
N ASP A 55 0.40 -0.46 3.16
CA ASP A 55 1.45 -1.26 2.54
C ASP A 55 0.91 -2.00 1.32
N THR A 56 1.66 -1.98 0.21
CA THR A 56 1.30 -2.67 -1.04
C THR A 56 2.41 -3.57 -1.54
N PHE A 57 2.04 -4.71 -2.11
CA PHE A 57 2.96 -5.68 -2.72
C PHE A 57 2.57 -5.99 -4.15
N VAL A 58 3.52 -5.91 -5.07
CA VAL A 58 3.24 -5.93 -6.51
C VAL A 58 4.22 -6.82 -7.26
N ILE A 59 3.69 -7.73 -8.09
CA ILE A 59 4.49 -8.55 -9.02
C ILE A 59 4.50 -7.89 -10.40
N LEU A 60 5.68 -7.45 -10.84
CA LEU A 60 5.89 -6.70 -12.09
C LEU A 60 7.04 -7.28 -12.92
N LYS A 61 7.10 -6.89 -14.21
CA LYS A 61 8.30 -7.08 -15.02
C LYS A 61 9.37 -6.10 -14.54
N LYS A 62 10.62 -6.55 -14.31
CA LYS A 62 11.74 -5.69 -13.85
C LYS A 62 11.92 -4.42 -14.72
N SER A 63 11.70 -4.52 -16.03
CA SER A 63 11.77 -3.37 -16.97
C SER A 63 10.63 -2.36 -16.85
N LYS A 64 9.56 -2.63 -16.09
CA LYS A 64 8.51 -1.65 -15.74
C LYS A 64 8.79 -0.93 -14.41
N LEU A 65 9.85 -1.26 -13.68
CA LEU A 65 10.04 -0.84 -12.28
C LEU A 65 10.06 0.67 -12.11
N GLU A 66 11.05 1.34 -12.71
CA GLU A 66 11.26 2.78 -12.59
C GLU A 66 10.04 3.57 -13.09
N ARG A 67 9.47 3.16 -14.23
CA ARG A 67 8.21 3.72 -14.75
C ARG A 67 7.05 3.57 -13.74
N THR A 68 6.98 2.46 -13.01
CA THR A 68 5.94 2.25 -11.99
C THR A 68 6.17 3.17 -10.79
N TYR A 69 7.39 3.24 -10.28
CA TYR A 69 7.78 4.15 -9.20
C TYR A 69 7.48 5.62 -9.53
N ASN A 70 7.83 6.06 -10.74
CA ASN A 70 7.58 7.41 -11.23
C ASN A 70 6.08 7.67 -11.49
N ILE A 71 5.29 6.66 -11.87
CA ILE A 71 3.83 6.80 -11.96
C ILE A 71 3.21 6.98 -10.56
N ILE A 72 3.63 6.16 -9.58
CA ILE A 72 3.12 6.17 -8.20
C ILE A 72 3.45 7.48 -7.47
N ASN A 73 4.72 7.92 -7.53
CA ASN A 73 5.20 9.13 -6.85
C ASN A 73 4.69 10.46 -7.46
N ASN A 74 3.98 10.39 -8.61
CA ASN A 74 3.30 11.51 -9.26
C ASN A 74 1.77 11.42 -9.16
N ILE A 75 1.21 10.56 -8.30
CA ILE A 75 -0.25 10.52 -8.04
C ILE A 75 -0.71 11.58 -7.04
N PHE A 76 0.17 11.95 -6.11
CA PHE A 76 0.01 12.96 -5.07
C PHE A 76 1.28 13.80 -5.00
N ASN A 77 1.16 15.11 -4.75
CA ASN A 77 2.31 16.01 -4.70
C ASN A 77 3.05 15.85 -3.36
N ASP A 78 2.28 15.79 -2.28
CA ASP A 78 2.69 15.97 -0.89
C ASP A 78 3.16 14.67 -0.23
N ILE A 79 2.82 13.53 -0.84
CA ILE A 79 3.07 12.18 -0.33
C ILE A 79 3.97 11.44 -1.31
N LYS A 80 5.00 10.75 -0.79
CA LYS A 80 5.92 9.93 -1.58
C LYS A 80 5.92 8.49 -1.08
N PHE A 81 6.04 7.54 -1.99
CA PHE A 81 6.06 6.11 -1.70
C PHE A 81 7.49 5.62 -1.85
N THR A 82 8.03 4.98 -0.81
CA THR A 82 9.25 4.17 -0.97
C THR A 82 8.92 2.88 -1.69
N MET A 83 9.93 2.21 -2.25
CA MET A 83 9.75 0.97 -2.98
C MET A 83 10.99 0.09 -2.83
N GLU A 84 10.78 -1.13 -2.36
CA GLU A 84 11.82 -2.05 -1.92
C GLU A 84 11.66 -3.41 -2.62
N ILE A 85 12.76 -4.17 -2.81
CA ILE A 85 12.72 -5.45 -3.53
C ILE A 85 12.73 -6.61 -2.53
N GLU A 86 11.62 -7.34 -2.43
CA GLU A 86 11.40 -8.37 -1.40
C GLU A 86 11.08 -9.76 -1.99
N LYS A 87 10.77 -10.73 -1.12
CA LYS A 87 10.26 -12.07 -1.45
C LYS A 87 9.04 -12.49 -0.63
N ALA A 88 8.62 -11.67 0.34
CA ALA A 88 7.49 -11.92 1.23
C ALA A 88 6.66 -10.63 1.38
N PHE A 89 5.46 -10.75 1.93
CA PHE A 89 4.60 -9.62 2.30
C PHE A 89 3.88 -9.96 3.59
N LEU A 90 4.17 -9.22 4.67
CA LEU A 90 3.83 -9.67 6.03
C LEU A 90 4.36 -11.12 6.21
N ASP A 91 3.53 -12.03 6.72
CA ASP A 91 3.85 -13.45 6.88
C ASP A 91 3.70 -14.30 5.59
N ILE A 92 3.37 -13.69 4.44
CA ILE A 92 3.10 -14.40 3.16
C ILE A 92 4.39 -14.50 2.32
N LEU A 93 4.92 -15.71 2.14
CA LEU A 93 6.13 -15.98 1.34
C LEU A 93 5.80 -16.36 -0.13
N ILE A 94 6.50 -15.75 -1.10
CA ILE A 94 6.28 -15.96 -2.55
C ILE A 94 7.60 -16.36 -3.25
N ILE A 95 7.74 -17.65 -3.59
CA ILE A 95 8.96 -18.33 -4.12
C ILE A 95 8.91 -18.43 -5.67
N ARG A 96 9.67 -19.26 -6.44
CA ARG A 96 9.51 -19.41 -7.93
C ARG A 96 9.17 -20.83 -8.43
N THR A 97 8.04 -20.96 -9.16
CA THR A 97 7.78 -22.09 -10.08
C THR A 97 8.80 -22.09 -11.23
N PRO A 98 9.44 -23.22 -11.55
CA PRO A 98 10.14 -23.38 -12.84
C PRO A 98 9.24 -23.04 -14.05
N SER A 99 7.93 -23.34 -13.95
CA SER A 99 6.91 -23.04 -14.98
C SER A 99 6.34 -21.61 -14.98
N GLY A 100 6.76 -20.73 -14.06
CA GLY A 100 6.33 -19.33 -14.00
C GLY A 100 4.88 -19.04 -13.58
N LYS A 101 4.07 -20.07 -13.23
CA LYS A 101 2.70 -19.93 -12.71
C LYS A 101 2.67 -19.55 -11.22
N ILE A 102 1.67 -18.77 -10.80
CA ILE A 102 1.43 -18.50 -9.37
C ILE A 102 0.84 -19.77 -8.73
N GLY A 103 1.31 -20.14 -7.55
CA GLY A 103 0.90 -21.35 -6.83
C GLY A 103 0.88 -21.12 -5.33
N ASP A 104 -0.19 -21.57 -4.67
CA ASP A 104 -0.53 -21.27 -3.27
C ASP A 104 0.18 -22.17 -2.23
N LYS A 105 1.13 -22.99 -2.69
CA LYS A 105 2.27 -23.42 -1.88
C LYS A 105 3.50 -22.88 -2.59
N GLY A 106 4.13 -21.89 -1.97
CA GLY A 106 4.25 -20.54 -2.56
C GLY A 106 5.16 -20.37 -3.78
N LEU A 107 4.63 -19.77 -4.86
CA LEU A 107 5.27 -19.48 -6.17
C LEU A 107 4.52 -18.28 -6.83
N PRO A 108 5.07 -17.31 -7.63
CA PRO A 108 6.35 -17.27 -8.35
C PRO A 108 7.22 -15.95 -8.20
N GLN A 109 8.55 -16.01 -8.44
CA GLN A 109 9.34 -14.81 -8.79
C GLN A 109 8.74 -14.14 -10.04
N GLY A 110 8.20 -12.93 -9.85
CA GLY A 110 8.66 -11.82 -10.68
C GLY A 110 9.95 -11.24 -10.07
N ASN A 111 10.29 -10.01 -10.45
CA ASN A 111 10.80 -9.14 -9.40
C ASN A 111 9.58 -8.67 -8.60
N THR A 112 9.77 -8.62 -7.29
CA THR A 112 8.73 -8.51 -6.28
C THR A 112 9.00 -7.27 -5.46
N TYR A 113 7.99 -6.44 -5.25
CA TYR A 113 8.19 -5.10 -4.67
C TYR A 113 7.17 -4.78 -3.59
N ARG A 114 7.64 -4.26 -2.46
CA ARG A 114 6.81 -3.58 -1.45
C ARG A 114 6.86 -2.08 -1.69
N SER A 115 5.76 -1.37 -1.45
CA SER A 115 5.75 0.09 -1.36
C SER A 115 4.88 0.62 -0.22
N ASN A 116 5.43 1.58 0.52
CA ASN A 116 4.85 2.19 1.73
C ASN A 116 4.82 3.72 1.54
N PRO A 117 3.73 4.43 1.88
CA PRO A 117 3.70 5.88 1.85
C PRO A 117 4.53 6.49 2.98
N LYS A 118 5.12 7.66 2.73
CA LYS A 118 5.77 8.53 3.71
C LYS A 118 5.35 9.97 3.47
N LEU A 119 5.01 10.66 4.56
CA LEU A 119 4.79 12.10 4.57
C LEU A 119 6.14 12.80 4.38
N GLN A 120 6.17 13.84 3.55
CA GLN A 120 7.29 14.78 3.51
C GLN A 120 7.23 15.68 4.77
N LYS A 121 8.40 16.05 5.29
CA LYS A 121 8.55 17.02 6.39
C LYS A 121 8.93 18.39 5.83
#